data_AF-A0A821UUB2-F1
#
_entry.id   AF-A0A821UUB2-F1
#
_cell.length_a   1.000
_cell.length_b   1.000
_cell.length_c   1.000
_cell.angle_alpha   90.00
_cell.angle_beta   90.00
_cell.angle_gamma   90.00
#
_symmetry.space_group_name_H-M   'P 1'
#
loop_
_entity.id
_entity.type
_entity.pdbx_description
1 polymer ?
#
loop_
_entity_poly.entity_id
_entity_poly.type
_entity_poly.pdbx_seq_one_letter_code
_entity_poly.pdbx_strand_id
1 'polypeptide(L)'
;MTFAYAFSVTMMVAVGFASNIFSIDTFRHVQLRQTTVGIHLLVYSCCSLFGLLMLECRLFQLLDSLTYIPFFIICNVVSGLASIFTRICLWTNGLIALQRSLHSFEHIRLLNNIRSRAAAPKQLLVIVICIFLMHVHELICRVTLPDPVAEGKFVCQIKYSTELLTLNTIFIFLHLFVPFSLNILANCLIMASISHRRATLHQTTYWSQWLKQFRRH
;
A
#
# COMPACT_ATOMS: atom_id res chain seq x y z
N MET A 1 -26.23 -5.45 -14.07
CA MET A 1 -24.80 -5.10 -13.87
C MET A 1 -24.41 -5.00 -12.40
N THR A 2 -25.27 -4.47 -11.52
CA THR A 2 -25.03 -4.33 -10.07
C THR A 2 -24.75 -5.65 -9.34
N PHE A 3 -25.49 -6.73 -9.65
CA PHE A 3 -25.30 -8.02 -8.98
C PHE A 3 -23.93 -8.67 -9.27
N ALA A 4 -23.51 -8.73 -10.54
CA ALA A 4 -22.21 -9.29 -10.91
C ALA A 4 -21.05 -8.48 -10.32
N TYR A 5 -21.18 -7.15 -10.29
CA TYR A 5 -20.21 -6.27 -9.64
C TYR A 5 -20.14 -6.52 -8.13
N ALA A 6 -21.28 -6.53 -7.42
CA ALA A 6 -21.34 -6.80 -5.99
C ALA A 6 -20.73 -8.17 -5.64
N PHE A 7 -21.10 -9.21 -6.38
CA PHE A 7 -20.55 -10.55 -6.20
C PHE A 7 -19.02 -10.58 -6.35
N SER A 8 -18.49 -9.93 -7.39
CA SER A 8 -17.04 -9.87 -7.62
C SER A 8 -16.29 -9.15 -6.49
N VAL A 9 -16.86 -8.05 -5.97
CA VAL A 9 -16.27 -7.29 -4.86
C VAL A 9 -16.29 -8.11 -3.57
N THR A 10 -17.41 -8.77 -3.25
CA THR A 10 -17.51 -9.62 -2.06
C THR A 10 -16.53 -10.78 -2.10
N MET A 11 -16.34 -11.42 -3.25
CA MET A 11 -15.31 -12.47 -3.38
C MET A 11 -13.90 -11.92 -3.17
N MET A 12 -13.58 -10.76 -3.77
CA MET A 12 -12.30 -10.10 -3.57
C MET A 12 -12.05 -9.76 -2.09
N VAL A 13 -13.08 -9.27 -1.40
CA VAL A 13 -12.97 -8.97 0.03
C VAL A 13 -12.78 -10.23 0.84
N ALA A 14 -13.54 -11.30 0.61
CA ALA A 14 -13.40 -12.56 1.35
C ALA A 14 -11.98 -13.15 1.23
N VAL A 15 -11.44 -13.21 0.01
CA VAL A 15 -10.07 -13.68 -0.24
C VAL A 15 -9.05 -12.75 0.40
N GLY A 16 -9.24 -11.44 0.27
CA GLY A 16 -8.39 -10.43 0.91
C GLY A 16 -8.41 -10.54 2.43
N PHE A 17 -9.55 -10.82 3.03
CA PHE A 17 -9.73 -10.95 4.48
C PHE A 17 -8.93 -12.13 5.02
N ALA A 18 -9.12 -13.32 4.43
CA ALA A 18 -8.40 -14.52 4.80
C ALA A 18 -6.88 -14.33 4.66
N SER A 19 -6.45 -13.77 3.52
CA SER A 19 -5.02 -13.51 3.25
C SER A 19 -4.39 -12.57 4.28
N ASN A 20 -5.09 -11.50 4.66
CA ASN A 20 -4.59 -10.54 5.64
C ASN A 20 -4.59 -11.11 7.07
N ILE A 21 -5.56 -11.96 7.45
CA ILE A 21 -5.55 -12.64 8.75
C ILE A 21 -4.33 -13.55 8.89
N PHE A 22 -4.09 -14.41 7.90
CA PHE A 22 -2.91 -15.28 7.91
C PHE A 22 -1.60 -14.49 7.88
N SER A 23 -1.58 -13.37 7.15
CA SER A 23 -0.41 -12.47 7.12
C SER A 23 -0.16 -11.82 8.49
N ILE A 24 -1.21 -11.38 9.19
CA ILE A 24 -1.09 -10.81 10.54
C ILE A 24 -0.54 -11.85 11.51
N ASP A 25 -1.08 -13.07 11.48
CA ASP A 25 -0.60 -14.17 12.31
C ASP A 25 0.90 -14.44 12.05
N THR A 26 1.29 -14.54 10.78
CA THR A 26 2.68 -14.72 10.36
C THR A 26 3.58 -13.57 10.87
N PHE A 27 3.26 -12.32 10.54
CA PHE A 27 4.13 -11.17 10.87
C PHE A 27 4.07 -10.74 12.33
N ARG A 28 3.20 -11.33 13.16
CA ARG A 28 3.26 -11.17 14.63
C ARG A 28 4.46 -11.86 15.26
N HIS A 29 5.04 -12.87 14.61
CA HIS A 29 6.23 -13.55 15.14
C HIS A 29 7.39 -12.57 15.36
N VAL A 30 8.04 -12.68 16.54
CA VAL A 30 9.09 -11.74 16.98
C VAL A 30 10.26 -11.69 16.00
N GLN A 31 10.66 -12.83 15.44
CA GLN A 31 11.77 -12.93 14.49
C GLN A 31 11.55 -12.06 13.24
N LEU A 32 10.34 -12.09 12.67
CA LEU A 32 10.02 -11.31 11.47
C LEU A 32 9.96 -9.81 11.75
N ARG A 33 9.56 -9.40 12.97
CA ARG A 33 9.50 -7.99 13.41
C ARG A 33 10.85 -7.37 13.77
N GLN A 34 11.95 -8.14 13.67
CA GLN A 34 13.30 -7.58 13.83
C GLN A 34 13.69 -6.72 12.63
N THR A 35 13.04 -6.89 11.48
CA THR A 35 13.29 -6.13 10.25
C THR A 35 12.26 -5.04 10.02
N THR A 36 12.68 -3.95 9.37
CA THR A 36 11.78 -2.85 8.96
C THR A 36 10.68 -3.35 8.02
N VAL A 37 11.01 -4.28 7.12
CA VAL A 37 10.04 -4.89 6.19
C VAL A 37 8.95 -5.66 6.93
N GLY A 38 9.30 -6.47 7.94
CA GLY A 38 8.32 -7.22 8.72
C GLY A 38 7.34 -6.33 9.49
N ILE A 39 7.82 -5.21 10.04
CA ILE A 39 6.96 -4.21 10.70
C ILE A 39 5.99 -3.57 9.70
N HIS A 40 6.49 -3.15 8.53
CA HIS A 40 5.64 -2.58 7.49
C HIS A 40 4.59 -3.57 6.98
N LEU A 41 4.94 -4.84 6.80
CA LEU A 41 4.00 -5.87 6.34
C LEU A 41 2.88 -6.14 7.36
N LEU A 42 3.20 -6.13 8.66
CA LEU A 42 2.19 -6.26 9.70
C LEU A 42 1.20 -5.08 9.66
N VAL A 43 1.73 -3.85 9.59
CA VAL A 43 0.90 -2.64 9.52
C VAL A 43 0.07 -2.63 8.24
N TYR A 44 0.69 -2.94 7.09
CA TYR A 44 0.00 -3.08 5.81
C TYR A 44 -1.17 -4.05 5.91
N SER A 45 -0.96 -5.23 6.53
CA SER A 45 -2.00 -6.25 6.64
C SER A 45 -3.16 -5.79 7.52
N CYS A 46 -2.86 -5.11 8.64
CA CYS A 46 -3.88 -4.50 9.49
C CYS A 46 -4.66 -3.40 8.74
N CYS A 47 -3.97 -2.45 8.10
CA CYS A 47 -4.59 -1.37 7.33
C CYS A 47 -5.44 -1.91 6.18
N SER A 48 -4.97 -2.93 5.47
CA SER A 48 -5.70 -3.59 4.39
C SER A 48 -6.98 -4.24 4.90
N LEU A 49 -6.95 -4.90 6.05
CA LEU A 49 -8.15 -5.50 6.65
C LEU A 49 -9.20 -4.43 6.98
N PHE A 50 -8.80 -3.33 7.63
CA PHE A 50 -9.71 -2.21 7.88
C PHE A 50 -10.25 -1.58 6.59
N GLY A 51 -9.40 -1.39 5.57
CA GLY A 51 -9.82 -0.86 4.27
C GLY A 51 -10.86 -1.76 3.58
N LEU A 52 -10.69 -3.08 3.64
CA LEU A 52 -11.65 -4.04 3.08
C LEU A 52 -12.99 -4.03 3.83
N LEU A 53 -12.99 -3.92 5.17
CA LEU A 53 -14.22 -3.76 5.95
C LEU A 53 -15.00 -2.50 5.53
N MET A 54 -14.30 -1.38 5.38
CA MET A 54 -14.93 -0.13 4.98
C MET A 54 -15.48 -0.19 3.54
N LEU A 55 -14.81 -0.93 2.65
CA LEU A 55 -15.28 -1.18 1.29
C LEU A 55 -16.57 -2.01 1.27
N GLU A 56 -16.65 -3.06 2.09
CA GLU A 56 -17.88 -3.85 2.28
C GLU A 56 -19.02 -2.99 2.79
N CYS A 57 -18.80 -2.18 3.83
CA CYS A 57 -19.82 -1.25 4.34
C CYS A 57 -20.36 -0.30 3.25
N ARG A 58 -19.49 0.17 2.35
CA ARG A 58 -19.89 1.00 1.21
C ARG A 58 -20.69 0.21 0.17
N LEU A 59 -20.38 -1.06 -0.05
CA LEU A 59 -21.14 -1.92 -0.96
C LEU A 59 -22.57 -2.15 -0.43
N PHE A 60 -22.72 -2.39 0.88
CA PHE A 60 -24.04 -2.51 1.51
C PHE A 60 -24.89 -1.24 1.35
N GLN A 61 -24.29 -0.05 1.48
CA GLN A 61 -24.98 1.22 1.19
C GLN A 61 -25.50 1.30 -0.24
N LEU A 62 -24.79 0.77 -1.23
CA LEU A 62 -25.23 0.80 -2.63
C LEU A 62 -26.45 -0.11 -2.87
N LEU A 63 -26.58 -1.18 -2.07
CA LEU A 63 -27.61 -2.19 -2.21
C LEU A 63 -28.88 -1.88 -1.40
N ASP A 64 -28.76 -1.12 -0.31
CA ASP A 64 -29.86 -0.85 0.62
C ASP A 64 -30.30 0.64 0.64
N SER A 65 -31.58 0.88 0.91
CA SER A 65 -32.13 2.24 1.02
C SER A 65 -32.01 2.74 2.46
N LEU A 66 -30.82 3.26 2.80
CA LEU A 66 -30.53 3.77 4.14
C LEU A 66 -31.18 5.13 4.42
N THR A 67 -31.54 5.37 5.68
CA THR A 67 -31.97 6.69 6.17
C THR A 67 -30.80 7.69 6.18
N TYR A 68 -31.08 8.99 6.30
CA TYR A 68 -30.08 10.06 6.14
C TYR A 68 -28.85 9.91 7.06
N ILE A 69 -29.04 9.60 8.34
CA ILE A 69 -27.95 9.54 9.33
C ILE A 69 -26.92 8.44 9.01
N PRO A 70 -27.32 7.15 8.85
CA PRO A 70 -26.37 6.11 8.46
C PRO A 70 -25.75 6.38 7.09
N PHE A 71 -26.51 6.94 6.14
CA PHE A 71 -25.97 7.34 4.85
C PHE A 71 -24.86 8.40 4.98
N PHE A 72 -25.07 9.44 5.80
CA PHE A 72 -24.11 10.50 6.04
C PHE A 72 -22.80 9.95 6.64
N ILE A 73 -22.90 9.04 7.61
CA ILE A 73 -21.72 8.43 8.25
C ILE A 73 -20.94 7.59 7.23
N ILE A 74 -21.61 6.76 6.43
CA ILE A 74 -20.93 5.89 5.45
C ILE A 74 -20.33 6.73 4.31
N CYS A 75 -21.03 7.77 3.87
CA CYS A 75 -20.52 8.69 2.85
C CYS A 75 -19.28 9.46 3.33
N ASN A 76 -19.33 10.10 4.50
CA ASN A 76 -18.27 11.01 4.92
C ASN A 76 -17.12 10.27 5.62
N VAL A 77 -17.44 9.36 6.54
CA VAL A 77 -16.44 8.71 7.39
C VAL A 77 -15.91 7.44 6.72
N VAL A 78 -16.78 6.47 6.42
CA VAL A 78 -16.38 5.14 5.92
C VAL A 78 -15.65 5.28 4.58
N SER A 79 -16.23 6.01 3.63
CA SER A 79 -15.61 6.19 2.31
C SER A 79 -14.31 7.01 2.38
N GLY A 80 -14.16 7.89 3.38
CA GLY A 80 -12.96 8.71 3.58
C GLY A 80 -11.83 7.87 4.14
N LEU A 81 -12.12 7.14 5.21
CA LEU A 81 -11.20 6.19 5.84
C LEU A 81 -10.77 5.08 4.87
N ALA A 82 -11.70 4.53 4.08
CA ALA A 82 -11.36 3.56 3.05
C ALA A 82 -10.29 4.09 2.09
N SER A 83 -10.48 5.31 1.56
CA SER A 83 -9.52 5.97 0.66
C SER A 83 -8.15 6.16 1.32
N ILE A 84 -8.13 6.62 2.58
CA ILE A 84 -6.90 6.84 3.36
C ILE A 84 -6.16 5.52 3.59
N PHE A 85 -6.86 4.47 4.06
CA PHE A 85 -6.24 3.16 4.30
C PHE A 85 -5.67 2.55 3.03
N THR A 86 -6.40 2.60 1.91
CA THR A 86 -5.91 2.11 0.61
C THR A 86 -4.63 2.85 0.19
N ARG A 87 -4.57 4.17 0.39
CA ARG A 87 -3.37 4.97 0.07
C ARG A 87 -2.21 4.65 0.99
N ILE A 88 -2.46 4.44 2.29
CA ILE A 88 -1.42 4.00 3.24
C ILE A 88 -0.84 2.67 2.78
N CYS A 89 -1.69 1.71 2.42
CA CYS A 89 -1.26 0.41 1.89
C CYS A 89 -0.41 0.58 0.63
N LEU A 90 -0.83 1.42 -0.32
CA LEU A 90 -0.12 1.63 -1.57
C LEU A 90 1.29 2.23 -1.36
N TRP A 91 1.40 3.27 -0.54
CA TRP A 91 2.70 3.89 -0.21
C TRP A 91 3.59 2.94 0.59
N THR A 92 3.02 2.21 1.55
CA THR A 92 3.75 1.21 2.33
C THR A 92 4.27 0.09 1.44
N ASN A 93 3.51 -0.35 0.44
CA ASN A 93 3.95 -1.34 -0.55
C ASN A 93 5.17 -0.85 -1.35
N GLY A 94 5.16 0.41 -1.81
CA GLY A 94 6.32 1.03 -2.47
C GLY A 94 7.56 1.07 -1.57
N LEU A 95 7.40 1.44 -0.28
CA LEU A 95 8.52 1.41 0.67
C LEU A 95 9.01 0.00 0.98
N ILE A 96 8.12 -0.99 1.07
CA ILE A 96 8.52 -2.40 1.27
C ILE A 96 9.40 -2.85 0.10
N ALA A 97 9.00 -2.56 -1.14
CA ALA A 97 9.78 -2.89 -2.33
C ALA A 97 11.17 -2.24 -2.27
N LEU A 98 11.22 -0.93 -1.98
CA LEU A 98 12.49 -0.22 -1.84
C LEU A 98 13.36 -0.84 -0.74
N GLN A 99 12.83 -1.08 0.45
CA GLN A 99 13.57 -1.67 1.57
C GLN A 99 14.13 -3.07 1.25
N ARG A 100 13.37 -3.90 0.53
CA ARG A 100 13.86 -5.21 0.04
C ARG A 100 15.04 -5.04 -0.93
N SER A 101 14.97 -4.05 -1.82
CA SER A 101 16.09 -3.75 -2.72
C SER A 101 17.33 -3.27 -1.95
N LEU A 102 17.19 -2.42 -0.94
CA LEU A 102 18.31 -1.94 -0.11
C LEU A 102 19.01 -3.08 0.63
N HIS A 103 18.26 -4.09 1.10
CA HIS A 103 18.84 -5.31 1.68
C HIS A 103 19.69 -6.12 0.70
N SER A 104 19.47 -5.97 -0.61
CA SER A 104 20.32 -6.64 -1.62
C SER A 104 21.71 -6.00 -1.74
N PHE A 105 21.89 -4.77 -1.22
CA PHE A 105 23.15 -4.02 -1.20
C PHE A 105 23.72 -3.91 0.23
N GLU A 106 23.95 -5.05 0.88
CA GLU A 106 24.35 -5.13 2.30
C GLU A 106 25.62 -4.34 2.66
N HIS A 107 26.51 -4.12 1.69
CA HIS A 107 27.82 -3.49 1.85
C HIS A 107 27.77 -1.95 1.99
N ILE A 108 26.66 -1.30 1.67
CA ILE A 108 26.56 0.17 1.70
C ILE A 108 26.19 0.64 3.11
N ARG A 109 27.20 1.05 3.89
CA ARG A 109 27.04 1.46 5.30
C ARG A 109 26.07 2.64 5.50
N LEU A 110 25.94 3.53 4.52
CA LEU A 110 25.01 4.67 4.54
C LEU A 110 23.54 4.23 4.66
N LEU A 111 23.20 3.04 4.17
CA LEU A 111 21.82 2.51 4.22
C LEU A 111 21.45 1.92 5.57
N ASN A 112 22.40 1.82 6.52
CA ASN A 112 22.15 1.14 7.79
C ASN A 112 21.10 1.86 8.65
N ASN A 113 21.05 3.20 8.60
CA ASN A 113 20.04 3.96 9.33
C ASN A 113 18.62 3.72 8.78
N ILE A 114 18.47 3.67 7.46
CA ILE A 114 17.17 3.48 6.78
C ILE A 114 16.63 2.06 6.99
N ARG A 115 17.55 1.08 7.07
CA ARG A 115 17.25 -0.33 7.34
C ARG A 115 16.99 -0.63 8.82
N SER A 116 17.41 0.25 9.72
CA SER A 116 17.24 0.05 11.16
C SER A 116 15.78 -0.17 11.52
N ARG A 117 15.51 -1.13 12.42
CA ARG A 117 14.18 -1.39 12.97
C ARG A 117 13.52 -0.13 13.54
N ALA A 118 14.32 0.77 14.13
CA ALA A 118 13.84 2.03 14.69
C ALA A 118 13.38 3.04 13.63
N ALA A 119 13.75 2.85 12.35
CA ALA A 119 13.29 3.69 11.25
C ALA A 119 11.87 3.35 10.81
N ALA A 120 11.40 2.11 10.98
CA ALA A 120 10.07 1.67 10.56
C ALA A 120 8.92 2.55 11.10
N PRO A 121 8.80 2.81 12.43
CA PRO A 121 7.73 3.66 12.93
C PRO A 121 7.83 5.11 12.43
N LYS A 122 9.05 5.63 12.23
CA LYS A 122 9.25 6.98 11.70
C LYS A 122 8.81 7.09 10.23
N GLN A 123 9.16 6.09 9.41
CA GLN A 123 8.76 6.00 8.01
C GLN A 123 7.23 5.92 7.88
N LEU A 124 6.60 5.07 8.69
CA LEU A 124 5.15 4.94 8.72
C LEU A 124 4.47 6.24 9.15
N LEU A 125 4.97 6.89 10.21
CA LEU A 125 4.42 8.16 10.68
C LEU A 125 4.46 9.24 9.59
N VAL A 126 5.60 9.37 8.90
CA VAL A 126 5.75 10.32 7.78
C VAL A 126 4.74 10.00 6.67
N ILE A 127 4.59 8.73 6.27
CA ILE A 127 3.58 8.34 5.27
C ILE A 127 2.18 8.74 5.70
N VAL A 128 1.78 8.41 6.93
CA VAL A 128 0.43 8.68 7.43
C VAL A 128 0.16 10.18 7.44
N ILE A 129 1.12 11.00 7.90
CA ILE A 129 1.01 12.45 7.88
C ILE A 129 0.89 12.98 6.44
N CYS A 130 1.77 12.56 5.53
CA CYS A 130 1.72 13.00 4.13
C CYS A 130 0.39 12.64 3.46
N ILE A 131 -0.12 11.43 3.68
CA ILE A 131 -1.39 11.00 3.12
C ILE A 131 -2.54 11.81 3.70
N PHE A 132 -2.57 12.03 5.02
CA PHE A 132 -3.62 12.82 5.64
C PHE A 132 -3.65 14.25 5.09
N LEU A 133 -2.48 14.88 4.93
CA LEU A 133 -2.35 16.21 4.33
C LEU A 133 -2.84 16.23 2.87
N MET A 134 -2.54 15.19 2.09
CA MET A 134 -3.04 15.06 0.70
C MET A 134 -4.54 14.70 0.62
N HIS A 135 -5.17 14.29 1.72
CA HIS A 135 -6.57 13.84 1.77
C HIS A 135 -7.52 14.83 2.42
N VAL A 136 -7.01 15.84 3.11
CA VAL A 136 -7.82 16.77 3.89
C VAL A 136 -8.86 17.51 3.04
N HIS A 137 -8.51 17.89 1.80
CA HIS A 137 -9.44 18.58 0.89
C HIS A 137 -10.60 17.68 0.45
N GLU A 138 -10.34 16.38 0.24
CA GLU A 138 -11.36 15.39 -0.12
C GLU A 138 -12.37 15.19 1.01
N LEU A 139 -11.91 15.20 2.27
CA LEU A 139 -12.77 15.07 3.45
C LEU A 139 -13.67 16.30 3.63
N ILE A 140 -13.15 17.50 3.40
CA ILE A 140 -13.89 18.76 3.59
C ILE A 140 -14.92 18.98 2.47
N CYS A 141 -14.57 18.67 1.22
CA CYS A 141 -15.42 18.92 0.05
C CYS A 141 -16.46 17.82 -0.21
N ARG A 142 -16.51 16.77 0.62
CA ARG A 142 -17.48 15.69 0.48
C ARG A 142 -18.82 16.12 1.06
N VAL A 143 -19.87 15.91 0.27
CA VAL A 143 -21.24 16.30 0.63
C VAL A 143 -22.23 15.17 0.36
N THR A 144 -23.24 15.10 1.21
CA THR A 144 -24.41 14.23 1.04
C THR A 144 -25.55 15.07 0.49
N LEU A 145 -26.12 14.66 -0.65
CA LEU A 145 -27.19 15.40 -1.34
C LEU A 145 -28.38 14.47 -1.56
N PRO A 146 -29.62 14.97 -1.57
CA PRO A 146 -30.77 14.19 -2.03
C PRO A 146 -30.60 13.82 -3.51
N ASP A 147 -31.00 12.60 -3.87
CA ASP A 147 -30.97 12.12 -5.25
C ASP A 147 -32.07 12.81 -6.07
N PRO A 148 -31.74 13.51 -7.18
CA PRO A 148 -32.74 14.18 -8.00
C PRO A 148 -33.67 13.23 -8.76
N VAL A 149 -33.31 11.94 -8.89
CA VAL A 149 -34.05 10.93 -9.65
C VAL A 149 -34.86 10.01 -8.74
N ALA A 150 -34.42 9.81 -7.49
CA ALA A 150 -35.04 8.88 -6.56
C ALA A 150 -35.43 9.58 -5.25
N GLU A 151 -36.72 9.88 -5.10
CA GLU A 151 -37.26 10.48 -3.89
C GLU A 151 -36.90 9.66 -2.63
N GLY A 152 -36.44 10.34 -1.59
CA GLY A 152 -36.02 9.72 -0.33
C GLY A 152 -34.65 9.05 -0.38
N LYS A 153 -33.95 9.02 -1.52
CA LYS A 153 -32.57 8.54 -1.62
C LYS A 153 -31.57 9.69 -1.53
N PHE A 154 -30.35 9.36 -1.11
CA PHE A 154 -29.23 10.28 -1.03
C PHE A 154 -28.09 9.80 -1.90
N VAL A 155 -27.28 10.74 -2.38
CA VAL A 155 -26.05 10.49 -3.13
C VAL A 155 -24.87 11.13 -2.41
N CYS A 156 -23.73 10.46 -2.49
CA CYS A 156 -22.47 10.93 -1.94
C CYS A 156 -21.63 11.51 -3.07
N GLN A 157 -21.39 12.82 -3.05
CA GLN A 157 -20.64 13.50 -4.11
C GLN A 157 -19.54 14.38 -3.51
N ILE A 158 -18.42 14.51 -4.23
CA ILE A 158 -17.38 15.45 -3.87
C ILE A 158 -17.54 16.69 -4.76
N LYS A 159 -17.67 17.87 -4.15
CA LYS A 159 -17.83 19.15 -4.85
C LYS A 159 -16.57 19.99 -4.67
N TYR A 160 -15.71 19.99 -5.69
CA TYR A 160 -14.50 20.81 -5.70
C TYR A 160 -14.74 22.16 -6.36
N SER A 161 -14.06 23.20 -5.86
CA SER A 161 -13.79 24.41 -6.66
C SER A 161 -12.78 24.08 -7.76
N THR A 162 -12.69 24.93 -8.79
CA THR A 162 -11.78 24.71 -9.93
C THR A 162 -10.31 24.57 -9.50
N GLU A 163 -9.88 25.34 -8.49
CA GLU A 163 -8.51 25.27 -7.95
C GLU A 163 -8.25 23.96 -7.20
N LEU A 164 -9.20 23.51 -6.38
CA LEU A 164 -9.11 22.25 -5.64
C LEU A 164 -9.14 21.04 -6.57
N LEU A 165 -9.79 21.14 -7.73
CA LEU A 165 -9.80 20.08 -8.73
C LEU A 165 -8.39 19.83 -9.30
N THR A 166 -7.63 20.89 -9.60
CA THR A 166 -6.25 20.77 -10.08
C THR A 166 -5.36 20.16 -9.00
N LEU A 167 -5.47 20.61 -7.75
CA LEU A 167 -4.72 20.05 -6.62
C LEU A 167 -5.04 18.56 -6.41
N ASN A 168 -6.33 18.21 -6.40
CA ASN A 168 -6.79 16.82 -6.27
C ASN A 168 -6.20 15.93 -7.38
N THR A 169 -6.17 16.45 -8.61
CA THR A 169 -5.58 15.75 -9.76
C THR A 169 -4.10 15.47 -9.53
N ILE A 170 -3.33 16.48 -9.12
CA ILE A 170 -1.90 16.33 -8.80
C ILE A 170 -1.70 15.27 -7.71
N PHE A 171 -2.49 15.30 -6.62
CA PHE A 171 -2.37 14.30 -5.57
C PHE A 171 -2.71 12.89 -6.08
N ILE A 172 -3.75 12.72 -6.88
CA ILE A 172 -4.06 11.43 -7.51
C ILE A 172 -2.86 10.93 -8.33
N PHE A 173 -2.24 11.79 -9.13
CA PHE A 173 -1.03 11.46 -9.87
C PHE A 173 0.11 11.04 -8.93
N LEU A 174 0.38 11.78 -7.85
CA LEU A 174 1.43 11.43 -6.90
C LEU A 174 1.18 10.09 -6.21
N HIS A 175 -0.05 9.84 -5.75
CA HIS A 175 -0.42 8.59 -5.11
C HIS A 175 -0.30 7.39 -6.04
N LEU A 176 -0.45 7.57 -7.35
CA LEU A 176 -0.26 6.51 -8.34
C LEU A 176 1.22 6.35 -8.71
N PHE A 177 1.85 7.43 -9.19
CA PHE A 177 3.16 7.37 -9.81
C PHE A 177 4.29 7.14 -8.83
N VAL A 178 4.26 7.73 -7.63
CA VAL A 178 5.37 7.61 -6.68
C VAL A 178 5.50 6.16 -6.19
N PRO A 179 4.46 5.51 -5.64
CA PRO A 179 4.57 4.12 -5.18
C PRO A 179 4.86 3.14 -6.32
N PHE A 180 4.31 3.39 -7.51
CA PHE A 180 4.58 2.59 -8.70
C PHE A 180 6.05 2.68 -9.13
N SER A 181 6.61 3.90 -9.19
CA SER A 181 8.01 4.13 -9.54
C SER A 181 8.95 3.46 -8.54
N LEU A 182 8.64 3.53 -7.23
CA LEU A 182 9.41 2.83 -6.20
C LEU A 182 9.44 1.31 -6.43
N ASN A 183 8.32 0.70 -6.84
CA ASN A 183 8.26 -0.73 -7.15
C ASN A 183 9.13 -1.08 -8.36
N ILE A 184 9.06 -0.30 -9.46
CA ILE A 184 9.88 -0.53 -10.64
C ILE A 184 11.37 -0.41 -10.29
N LEU A 185 11.76 0.70 -9.65
CA LEU A 185 13.14 0.95 -9.25
C LEU A 185 13.67 -0.15 -8.35
N ALA A 186 12.88 -0.59 -7.37
CA ALA A 186 13.25 -1.70 -6.50
C ALA A 186 13.53 -3.00 -7.26
N ASN A 187 12.68 -3.35 -8.22
CA ASN A 187 12.87 -4.54 -9.05
C ASN A 187 14.12 -4.44 -9.93
N CYS A 188 14.35 -3.29 -10.57
CA CYS A 188 15.57 -3.05 -11.34
C CYS A 188 16.83 -3.18 -10.47
N LEU A 189 16.81 -2.59 -9.27
CA LEU A 189 17.91 -2.66 -8.31
C LEU A 189 18.18 -4.09 -7.83
N ILE A 190 17.13 -4.86 -7.52
CA ILE A 190 17.27 -6.28 -7.15
C ILE A 190 17.89 -7.07 -8.31
N MET A 191 17.38 -6.91 -9.53
CA MET A 191 17.92 -7.59 -10.71
C MET A 191 19.40 -7.25 -10.94
N ALA A 192 19.76 -5.97 -10.86
CA ALA A 192 21.15 -5.53 -10.98
C ALA A 192 22.04 -6.16 -9.91
N SER A 193 21.57 -6.21 -8.66
CA SER A 193 22.32 -6.84 -7.55
C SER A 193 22.55 -8.34 -7.77
N ILE A 194 21.54 -9.05 -8.27
CA ILE A 194 21.62 -10.49 -8.56
C ILE A 194 22.59 -10.73 -9.71
N SER A 195 22.50 -9.91 -10.77
CA SER A 195 23.41 -9.98 -11.92
C SER A 195 24.87 -9.77 -11.49
N HIS A 196 25.14 -8.74 -10.70
CA HIS A 196 26.48 -8.47 -10.18
C HIS A 196 27.00 -9.62 -9.30
N ARG A 197 26.18 -10.14 -8.38
CA ARG A 197 26.55 -11.30 -7.53
C ARG A 197 26.89 -12.52 -8.38
N ARG A 198 26.12 -12.81 -9.43
CA ARG A 198 26.38 -13.92 -10.36
C ARG A 198 27.68 -13.72 -11.13
N ALA A 199 27.96 -12.52 -11.62
CA ALA A 199 29.21 -12.21 -12.32
C ALA A 199 30.43 -12.45 -11.41
N THR A 200 30.39 -11.95 -10.16
CA THR A 200 31.48 -12.16 -9.20
C THR A 200 31.66 -13.63 -8.83
N LEU A 201 30.56 -14.37 -8.61
CA LEU A 201 30.63 -15.79 -8.28
C LEU A 201 31.20 -16.61 -9.44
N HIS A 202 30.80 -16.31 -10.68
CA HIS A 202 31.35 -16.97 -11.86
C HIS A 202 32.85 -16.72 -12.01
N GLN A 203 33.31 -15.50 -11.76
CA GLN A 203 34.73 -15.15 -11.80
C GLN A 203 35.52 -15.89 -10.71
N THR A 204 35.03 -15.94 -9.48
CA THR A 204 35.69 -16.67 -8.38
C THR A 204 35.73 -18.19 -8.63
N THR A 205 34.67 -18.76 -9.21
CA THR A 205 34.58 -20.20 -9.52
C THR A 205 35.60 -20.57 -10.60
N TYR A 206 35.67 -19.79 -11.69
CA TYR A 206 36.66 -19.97 -12.75
C TYR A 206 38.10 -19.91 -12.20
N TRP A 207 38.44 -18.87 -11.43
CA TRP A 207 39.77 -18.73 -10.82
C TRP A 207 40.11 -19.91 -9.90
N SER A 208 39.15 -20.36 -9.09
CA SER A 208 39.37 -21.49 -8.18
C SER A 208 39.61 -22.82 -8.92
N GLN A 209 38.98 -23.03 -10.07
CA GLN A 209 39.17 -24.20 -10.90
C GLN A 209 40.52 -24.15 -11.63
N TRP A 210 40.90 -22.99 -12.15
CA TRP A 210 42.18 -22.76 -12.81
C TRP A 210 43.37 -22.97 -11.85
N LEU A 211 43.30 -22.41 -10.63
CA LEU A 211 44.30 -22.62 -9.57
C LEU A 211 44.46 -24.10 -9.17
N LYS A 212 43.36 -24.87 -9.17
CA LYS A 212 43.40 -26.31 -8.89
C LYS A 212 44.09 -27.11 -9.99
N GLN A 213 43.97 -26.69 -11.25
CA GLN A 213 44.71 -27.31 -12.37
C GLN A 213 46.20 -27.02 -12.27
N PHE A 214 46.58 -25.77 -11.99
CA PHE A 214 47.98 -25.38 -11.83
C PHE A 214 48.68 -26.07 -10.65
N ARG A 215 47.96 -26.40 -9.58
CA ARG A 215 48.53 -27.08 -8.40
C ARG A 215 48.63 -28.61 -8.56
N ARG A 216 48.11 -29.18 -9.66
CA ARG A 216 48.18 -30.62 -9.97
C ARG A 216 49.27 -30.97 -10.99
N HIS A 217 50.01 -29.99 -11.50
CA HIS A 217 51.20 -30.15 -12.33
C HIS A 217 52.36 -29.45 -11.64
#